data_AF-A0A0E0RCY0-F1
#
_entry.id   AF-A0A0E0RCY0-F1
#
_cell.length_a   1.000
_cell.length_b   1.000
_cell.length_c   1.000
_cell.angle_alpha   90.00
_cell.angle_beta   90.00
_cell.angle_gamma   90.00
#
_symmetry.space_group_name_H-M   'P 1'
#
loop_
_entity.id
_entity.type
_entity.pdbx_description
1 polymer ?
#
loop_
_entity_poly.entity_id
_entity_poly.type
_entity_poly.pdbx_seq_one_letter_code
_entity_poly.pdbx_strand_id
1 'polypeptide(L)'
;MHTDAGDDFSESCRSTEHFVLVHGAGHGAWLLRLLQDSGHRVSAVDLAGAAGSLVDPNHVRSFDDYNAPLLDLMASLPAGDKVILIGHSAGGLSVVHAMHLFGDRIKQAIFIAATMLQFGYQTEQDIKDGVPDLSEHGDVYDLTFGLGADHPPTAVALRKEFQRIILYQQSPQEDSALASILLRPWPTALSTARFTGDDGGVESFIDRVRRVYIKTENDRMVQPEQQEAMIRRWPPSKVMVMDTDHSPFFSAPELLFNLILKSLARMSMAREHFVLVHGEGHGSWCWFKLRWLLESSGYQVTCIDLAGAGVDPTDPNTVRSFEQYDKPLLDLISAIPEDEKESVLASMLMRPWPVTAISTASFEGDDERLNRIKRVFIKTERDHMLNPQQQDSMIKKWPPSEVLEIDTDHSPFFSAPEQLFNLIVKSL
;
A
#
# COMPACT_ATOMS: atom_id res chain seq x y z
N MET A 1 33.53 24.14 25.06
CA MET A 1 32.27 23.60 25.65
C MET A 1 31.38 23.17 24.50
N HIS A 2 30.47 22.22 24.74
CA HIS A 2 29.88 21.36 23.70
C HIS A 2 29.42 22.07 22.43
N THR A 3 29.99 21.65 21.30
CA THR A 3 29.26 21.50 20.04
C THR A 3 28.42 20.24 20.18
N ASP A 4 27.11 20.34 19.94
CA ASP A 4 26.22 19.20 19.87
C ASP A 4 25.89 18.96 18.40
N ALA A 5 26.29 17.81 17.87
CA ALA A 5 26.11 17.43 16.47
C ALA A 5 25.10 16.29 16.44
N GLY A 6 23.82 16.64 16.32
CA GLY A 6 22.75 15.66 16.16
C GLY A 6 22.88 14.93 14.83
N ASP A 7 22.69 13.61 14.85
CA ASP A 7 22.84 12.75 13.68
C ASP A 7 21.80 13.06 12.60
N ASP A 8 22.26 13.55 11.44
CA ASP A 8 21.43 13.72 10.24
C ASP A 8 21.30 12.35 9.54
N PHE A 9 20.46 11.48 10.11
CA PHE A 9 20.24 10.11 9.62
C PHE A 9 19.65 10.13 8.21
N SER A 10 20.39 9.52 7.28
CA SER A 10 20.15 9.57 5.83
C SER A 10 18.69 9.30 5.41
N GLU A 11 18.12 10.21 4.62
CA GLU A 11 16.87 10.00 3.86
C GLU A 11 17.02 8.84 2.86
N SER A 12 16.74 7.62 3.30
CA SER A 12 16.59 6.47 2.41
C SER A 12 15.33 6.64 1.55
N CYS A 13 15.45 6.38 0.25
CA CYS A 13 14.50 6.80 -0.78
C CYS A 13 13.09 6.20 -0.60
N ARG A 14 12.21 6.92 0.09
CA ARG A 14 10.75 6.76 -0.01
C ARG A 14 10.26 7.61 -1.19
N SER A 15 9.50 7.03 -2.12
CA SER A 15 8.85 7.85 -3.15
C SER A 15 7.80 8.76 -2.48
N THR A 16 7.99 10.07 -2.62
CA THR A 16 7.14 11.10 -2.00
C THR A 16 5.84 11.27 -2.77
N GLU A 17 5.00 10.23 -2.71
CA GLU A 17 3.69 10.20 -3.36
C GLU A 17 2.82 11.43 -3.00
N HIS A 18 1.93 11.81 -3.91
CA HIS A 18 0.97 12.89 -3.71
C HIS A 18 -0.44 12.33 -3.57
N PHE A 19 -1.03 12.49 -2.39
CA PHE A 19 -2.39 12.10 -2.08
C PHE A 19 -3.35 13.27 -2.27
N VAL A 20 -4.48 13.01 -2.92
CA VAL A 20 -5.62 13.93 -2.97
C VAL A 20 -6.77 13.29 -2.19
N LEU A 21 -7.21 13.93 -1.10
CA LEU A 21 -8.26 13.43 -0.21
C LEU A 21 -9.58 14.14 -0.49
N VAL A 22 -10.62 13.35 -0.78
CA VAL A 22 -11.97 13.81 -1.11
C VAL A 22 -12.96 13.30 -0.06
N HIS A 23 -13.77 14.19 0.48
CA HIS A 23 -14.63 13.93 1.64
C HIS A 23 -16.00 13.34 1.29
N GLY A 24 -16.66 12.77 2.30
CA GLY A 24 -18.05 12.34 2.22
C GLY A 24 -19.05 13.50 2.24
N ALA A 25 -20.33 13.20 2.06
CA ALA A 25 -21.39 14.21 2.14
C ALA A 25 -21.43 14.89 3.51
N GLY A 26 -21.70 16.20 3.52
CA GLY A 26 -21.79 17.06 4.73
C GLY A 26 -20.47 17.35 5.45
N HIS A 27 -19.40 16.62 5.12
CA HIS A 27 -18.05 16.84 5.65
C HIS A 27 -17.33 17.96 4.86
N GLY A 28 -16.05 18.17 5.18
CA GLY A 28 -15.13 19.05 4.45
C GLY A 28 -13.74 18.42 4.35
N ALA A 29 -12.73 19.20 3.96
CA ALA A 29 -11.35 18.76 3.85
C ALA A 29 -10.84 18.14 5.17
N TRP A 30 -10.66 16.81 5.18
CA TRP A 30 -10.12 16.06 6.32
C TRP A 30 -8.64 15.77 6.11
N LEU A 31 -7.85 15.93 7.17
CA LEU A 31 -6.40 15.76 7.13
C LEU A 31 -6.01 14.46 7.83
N LEU A 32 -5.71 13.41 7.07
CA LEU A 32 -5.07 12.21 7.62
C LEU A 32 -3.60 12.53 7.92
N ARG A 33 -3.38 13.15 9.08
CA ARG A 33 -2.10 13.73 9.53
C ARG A 33 -0.91 12.76 9.40
N LEU A 34 -1.13 11.47 9.63
CA LEU A 34 -0.14 10.39 9.47
C LEU A 34 0.50 10.32 8.07
N LEU A 35 -0.22 10.67 6.98
CA LEU A 35 0.37 10.74 5.64
C LEU A 35 1.33 11.93 5.49
N GLN A 36 0.99 13.08 6.07
CA GLN A 36 1.86 14.27 6.05
C GLN A 36 3.13 14.04 6.86
N ASP A 37 3.00 13.52 8.08
CA ASP A 37 4.13 13.21 8.96
C ASP A 37 5.02 12.07 8.42
N SER A 38 4.52 11.29 7.44
CA SER A 38 5.30 10.27 6.72
C SER A 38 6.11 10.82 5.53
N GLY A 39 6.07 12.14 5.27
CA GLY A 39 6.79 12.81 4.19
C GLY A 39 6.05 12.88 2.84
N HIS A 40 4.77 12.50 2.79
CA HIS A 40 3.99 12.55 1.55
C HIS A 40 3.33 13.91 1.33
N ARG A 41 3.16 14.31 0.06
CA ARG A 41 2.35 15.50 -0.28
C ARG A 41 0.88 15.14 -0.09
N VAL A 42 0.12 15.93 0.66
CA VAL A 42 -1.32 15.69 0.89
C VAL A 42 -2.12 16.96 0.59
N SER A 43 -3.06 16.85 -0.34
CA SER A 43 -4.05 17.87 -0.69
C SER A 43 -5.44 17.38 -0.27
N ALA A 44 -5.98 17.90 0.82
CA ALA A 44 -7.39 17.69 1.17
C ALA A 44 -8.24 18.77 0.46
N VAL A 45 -9.32 18.35 -0.21
CA VAL A 45 -10.16 19.24 -1.03
C VAL A 45 -11.50 19.48 -0.36
N ASP A 46 -11.89 20.74 -0.16
CA ASP A 46 -13.27 21.12 0.13
C ASP A 46 -14.04 21.28 -1.19
N LEU A 47 -15.09 20.49 -1.37
CA LEU A 47 -16.00 20.57 -2.52
C LEU A 47 -16.96 21.77 -2.38
N ALA A 48 -17.66 22.17 -3.45
CA ALA A 48 -18.57 23.31 -3.36
C ALA A 48 -19.79 22.97 -2.48
N GLY A 49 -20.11 23.79 -1.47
CA GLY A 49 -21.14 23.47 -0.48
C GLY A 49 -20.69 22.52 0.65
N ALA A 50 -19.40 22.15 0.70
CA ALA A 50 -18.80 21.37 1.79
C ALA A 50 -18.57 22.19 3.07
N ALA A 51 -18.14 21.53 4.16
CA ALA A 51 -18.00 22.16 5.47
C ALA A 51 -16.94 23.27 5.56
N GLY A 52 -15.85 23.20 4.80
CA GLY A 52 -14.86 24.28 4.65
C GLY A 52 -15.10 25.21 3.45
N SER A 53 -16.18 24.99 2.69
CA SER A 53 -16.48 25.77 1.49
C SER A 53 -17.02 27.18 1.82
N LEU A 54 -16.65 28.16 1.00
CA LEU A 54 -17.28 29.49 1.01
C LEU A 54 -18.57 29.55 0.18
N VAL A 55 -18.88 28.48 -0.57
CA VAL A 55 -20.12 28.35 -1.36
C VAL A 55 -21.21 27.77 -0.47
N ASP A 56 -22.36 28.43 -0.39
CA ASP A 56 -23.56 27.89 0.28
C ASP A 56 -24.09 26.69 -0.51
N PRO A 57 -24.30 25.51 0.11
CA PRO A 57 -24.82 24.31 -0.56
C PRO A 57 -26.16 24.56 -1.27
N ASN A 58 -26.96 25.52 -0.82
CA ASN A 58 -28.23 25.89 -1.45
C ASN A 58 -28.07 26.61 -2.80
N HIS A 59 -26.85 26.99 -3.20
CA HIS A 59 -26.54 27.62 -4.49
C HIS A 59 -25.87 26.67 -5.50
N VAL A 60 -25.41 25.49 -5.06
CA VAL A 60 -24.89 24.44 -5.96
C VAL A 60 -26.07 23.85 -6.74
N ARG A 61 -25.93 23.72 -8.08
CA ARG A 61 -27.05 23.30 -8.96
C ARG A 61 -26.79 22.01 -9.73
N SER A 62 -25.54 21.70 -10.00
CA SER A 62 -25.10 20.49 -10.70
C SER A 62 -24.04 19.74 -9.90
N PHE A 63 -23.80 18.48 -10.29
CA PHE A 63 -22.67 17.72 -9.78
C PHE A 63 -21.33 18.29 -10.24
N ASP A 64 -21.30 19.05 -11.34
CA ASP A 64 -20.08 19.69 -11.85
C ASP A 64 -19.70 20.91 -11.00
N ASP A 65 -20.68 21.74 -10.63
CA ASP A 65 -20.51 22.82 -9.64
C ASP A 65 -19.94 22.28 -8.32
N TYR A 66 -20.47 21.13 -7.85
CA TYR A 66 -20.02 20.46 -6.63
C TYR A 66 -18.54 20.04 -6.71
N ASN A 67 -18.12 19.50 -7.86
CA ASN A 67 -16.77 18.97 -8.06
C ASN A 67 -15.72 20.00 -8.50
N ALA A 68 -16.11 21.20 -8.94
CA ALA A 68 -15.18 22.17 -9.53
C ALA A 68 -13.85 22.34 -8.76
N PRO A 69 -13.80 22.43 -7.42
CA PRO A 69 -12.54 22.52 -6.66
C PRO A 69 -11.59 21.31 -6.85
N LEU A 70 -12.13 20.11 -7.04
CA LEU A 70 -11.35 18.90 -7.34
C LEU A 70 -10.88 18.90 -8.79
N LEU A 71 -11.73 19.29 -9.74
CA LEU A 71 -11.39 19.33 -11.17
C LEU A 71 -10.32 20.39 -11.45
N ASP A 72 -10.42 21.57 -10.83
CA ASP A 72 -9.43 22.64 -10.87
C ASP A 72 -8.08 22.18 -10.30
N LEU A 73 -8.09 21.48 -9.15
CA LEU A 73 -6.87 20.90 -8.58
C LEU A 73 -6.23 19.90 -9.55
N MET A 74 -6.99 18.96 -10.10
CA MET A 74 -6.50 17.94 -11.04
C MET A 74 -5.95 18.56 -12.34
N ALA A 75 -6.60 19.61 -12.85
CA ALA A 75 -6.12 20.38 -14.01
C ALA A 75 -4.84 21.17 -13.72
N SER A 76 -4.68 21.68 -12.48
CA SER A 76 -3.50 22.44 -12.04
C SER A 76 -2.24 21.60 -11.81
N LEU A 77 -2.35 20.26 -11.77
CA LEU A 77 -1.21 19.37 -11.54
C LEU A 77 -0.12 19.55 -12.63
N PRO A 78 1.17 19.53 -12.26
CA PRO A 78 2.27 19.60 -13.22
C PRO A 78 2.21 18.53 -14.32
N ALA A 79 2.77 18.82 -15.49
CA ALA A 79 2.80 17.87 -16.59
C ALA A 79 3.69 16.66 -16.24
N GLY A 80 3.06 15.48 -16.09
CA GLY A 80 3.71 14.23 -15.71
C GLY A 80 3.54 13.83 -14.23
N ASP A 81 3.13 14.76 -13.36
CA ASP A 81 2.78 14.42 -11.97
C ASP A 81 1.53 13.52 -11.95
N LYS A 82 1.55 12.51 -11.08
CA LYS A 82 0.39 11.64 -10.83
C LYS A 82 0.05 11.58 -9.34
N VAL A 83 -1.24 11.51 -9.03
CA VAL A 83 -1.77 11.48 -7.66
C VAL A 83 -2.37 10.13 -7.29
N ILE A 84 -2.38 9.82 -5.99
CA ILE A 84 -3.23 8.79 -5.39
C ILE A 84 -4.50 9.50 -4.94
N LEU A 85 -5.61 9.22 -5.61
CA LEU A 85 -6.88 9.89 -5.36
C LEU A 85 -7.73 9.04 -4.40
N ILE A 86 -8.07 9.59 -3.23
CA ILE A 86 -8.79 8.88 -2.16
C ILE A 86 -10.16 9.52 -1.95
N GLY A 87 -11.22 8.74 -2.14
CA GLY A 87 -12.61 9.14 -1.92
C GLY A 87 -13.24 8.42 -0.73
N HIS A 88 -13.81 9.19 0.19
CA HIS A 88 -14.64 8.67 1.27
C HIS A 88 -16.14 8.82 0.93
N SER A 89 -16.96 7.80 1.21
CA SER A 89 -18.42 7.88 1.12
C SER A 89 -18.89 8.41 -0.26
N ALA A 90 -19.81 9.39 -0.28
CA ALA A 90 -20.25 10.11 -1.48
C ALA A 90 -19.11 10.67 -2.37
N GLY A 91 -17.95 10.99 -1.78
CA GLY A 91 -16.77 11.45 -2.51
C GLY A 91 -16.22 10.42 -3.50
N GLY A 92 -16.63 9.15 -3.40
CA GLY A 92 -16.37 8.14 -4.44
C GLY A 92 -16.90 8.53 -5.81
N LEU A 93 -18.04 9.22 -5.91
CA LEU A 93 -18.57 9.72 -7.19
C LEU A 93 -17.65 10.79 -7.78
N SER A 94 -17.08 11.67 -6.95
CA SER A 94 -16.13 12.69 -7.34
C SER A 94 -14.80 12.08 -7.82
N VAL A 95 -14.37 10.97 -7.20
CA VAL A 95 -13.23 10.17 -7.67
C VAL A 95 -13.51 9.54 -9.02
N VAL A 96 -14.67 8.90 -9.22
CA VAL A 96 -15.08 8.34 -10.53
C VAL A 96 -15.09 9.44 -11.61
N HIS A 97 -15.64 10.62 -11.31
CA HIS A 97 -15.68 11.74 -12.25
C HIS A 97 -14.27 12.19 -12.65
N ALA A 98 -13.37 12.36 -11.68
CA ALA A 98 -11.98 12.68 -11.95
C ALA A 98 -11.24 11.55 -12.71
N MET A 99 -11.62 10.29 -12.57
CA MET A 99 -11.05 9.19 -13.37
C MET A 99 -11.49 9.21 -14.84
N HIS A 100 -12.71 9.66 -15.16
CA HIS A 100 -13.15 9.89 -16.54
C HIS A 100 -12.38 11.04 -17.20
N LEU A 101 -12.14 12.14 -16.48
CA LEU A 101 -11.52 13.35 -17.04
C LEU A 101 -9.98 13.38 -16.98
N PHE A 102 -9.38 12.73 -15.98
CA PHE A 102 -7.95 12.84 -15.64
C PHE A 102 -7.32 11.48 -15.30
N GLY A 103 -7.82 10.38 -15.90
CA GLY A 103 -7.31 9.02 -15.66
C GLY A 103 -5.82 8.83 -15.99
N ASP A 104 -5.23 9.67 -16.84
CA ASP A 104 -3.80 9.72 -17.10
C ASP A 104 -2.99 10.24 -15.89
N ARG A 105 -3.55 11.18 -15.12
CA ARG A 105 -2.94 11.82 -13.93
C ARG A 105 -3.21 11.06 -12.63
N ILE A 106 -4.01 10.00 -12.64
CA ILE A 106 -4.31 9.21 -11.44
C ILE A 106 -3.45 7.94 -11.42
N LYS A 107 -2.58 7.81 -10.42
CA LYS A 107 -1.71 6.65 -10.19
C LYS A 107 -2.49 5.47 -9.61
N GLN A 108 -3.44 5.75 -8.72
CA GLN A 108 -4.40 4.80 -8.15
C GLN A 108 -5.60 5.56 -7.57
N ALA A 109 -6.80 4.98 -7.66
CA ALA A 109 -7.99 5.40 -6.94
C ALA A 109 -8.23 4.49 -5.70
N ILE A 110 -8.48 5.10 -4.53
CA ILE A 110 -8.84 4.39 -3.30
C ILE A 110 -10.23 4.83 -2.85
N PHE A 111 -11.12 3.86 -2.64
CA PHE A 111 -12.50 4.04 -2.20
C PHE A 111 -12.61 3.57 -0.75
N ILE A 112 -12.99 4.45 0.19
CA ILE A 112 -13.16 4.14 1.63
C ILE A 112 -14.65 4.27 1.95
N ALA A 113 -15.33 3.15 2.25
CA ALA A 113 -16.79 3.13 2.50
C ALA A 113 -17.61 3.87 1.41
N ALA A 114 -17.10 3.90 0.17
CA ALA A 114 -17.45 4.92 -0.82
C ALA A 114 -18.35 4.42 -1.94
N THR A 115 -19.12 5.34 -2.53
CA THR A 115 -19.95 5.08 -3.70
C THR A 115 -19.07 4.86 -4.93
N MET A 116 -18.91 3.60 -5.35
CA MET A 116 -18.02 3.18 -6.45
C MET A 116 -18.85 2.69 -7.64
N LEU A 117 -19.47 3.63 -8.36
CA LEU A 117 -20.33 3.37 -9.53
C LEU A 117 -19.68 3.92 -10.82
N GLN A 118 -19.28 3.05 -11.75
CA GLN A 118 -18.50 3.40 -12.96
C GLN A 118 -19.05 4.59 -13.76
N PHE A 119 -20.38 4.72 -13.86
CA PHE A 119 -21.07 5.75 -14.65
C PHE A 119 -22.00 6.65 -13.81
N GLY A 120 -21.87 6.61 -12.48
CA GLY A 120 -22.78 7.28 -11.57
C GLY A 120 -24.18 6.63 -11.54
N TYR A 121 -25.20 7.40 -11.18
CA TYR A 121 -26.57 6.93 -10.96
C TYR A 121 -27.36 6.76 -12.26
N GLN A 122 -26.99 5.81 -13.11
CA GLN A 122 -27.67 5.63 -14.39
C GLN A 122 -29.06 5.00 -14.25
N THR A 123 -29.18 3.93 -13.46
CA THR A 123 -30.37 3.08 -13.29
C THR A 123 -30.91 3.10 -11.85
N GLU A 124 -32.11 2.57 -11.64
CA GLU A 124 -32.69 2.36 -10.30
C GLU A 124 -31.81 1.47 -9.41
N GLN A 125 -31.10 0.50 -10.00
CA GLN A 125 -30.16 -0.35 -9.26
C GLN A 125 -28.91 0.42 -8.81
N ASP A 126 -28.44 1.40 -9.60
CA ASP A 126 -27.34 2.29 -9.18
C ASP A 126 -27.74 3.19 -8.02
N ILE A 127 -29.00 3.68 -8.02
CA ILE A 127 -29.56 4.42 -6.88
C ILE A 127 -29.61 3.53 -5.64
N LYS A 128 -30.11 2.29 -5.78
CA LYS A 128 -30.19 1.32 -4.67
C LYS A 128 -28.83 0.91 -4.10
N ASP A 129 -27.81 0.74 -4.95
CA ASP A 129 -26.47 0.32 -4.54
C ASP A 129 -25.63 1.47 -3.99
N GLY A 130 -25.83 2.70 -4.48
CA GLY A 130 -24.96 3.85 -4.20
C GLY A 130 -25.50 4.92 -3.27
N VAL A 131 -26.82 4.99 -3.05
CA VAL A 131 -27.45 5.93 -2.10
C VAL A 131 -27.67 5.23 -0.75
N PRO A 132 -27.22 5.81 0.39
CA PRO A 132 -27.48 5.33 1.74
C PRO A 132 -28.92 4.86 2.01
N ASP A 133 -29.11 3.56 2.29
CA ASP A 133 -30.37 3.05 2.83
C ASP A 133 -30.37 3.16 4.36
N LEU A 134 -31.11 4.15 4.85
CA LEU A 134 -31.29 4.45 6.27
C LEU A 134 -32.72 4.15 6.75
N SER A 135 -33.49 3.34 5.99
CA SER A 135 -34.91 3.09 6.25
C SER A 135 -35.19 2.47 7.63
N GLU A 136 -34.25 1.69 8.18
CA GLU A 136 -34.32 1.15 9.55
C GLU A 136 -34.31 2.23 10.65
N HIS A 137 -33.76 3.41 10.35
CA HIS A 137 -33.71 4.54 11.27
C HIS A 137 -34.88 5.53 11.08
N GLY A 138 -35.69 5.35 10.03
CA GLY A 138 -36.85 6.18 9.73
C GLY A 138 -36.47 7.55 9.15
N ASP A 139 -37.12 8.60 9.63
CA ASP A 139 -36.90 9.97 9.15
C ASP A 139 -35.68 10.61 9.84
N VAL A 140 -34.52 10.47 9.20
CA VAL A 140 -33.21 10.92 9.71
C VAL A 140 -32.71 12.22 9.08
N TYR A 141 -33.44 12.78 8.10
CA TYR A 141 -32.96 13.87 7.26
C TYR A 141 -33.72 15.18 7.46
N ASP A 142 -32.98 16.29 7.47
CA ASP A 142 -33.54 17.64 7.36
C ASP A 142 -33.39 18.14 5.93
N LEU A 143 -34.51 18.43 5.27
CA LEU A 143 -34.57 18.91 3.89
C LEU A 143 -34.66 20.44 3.85
N THR A 144 -33.74 21.08 3.15
CA THR A 144 -33.71 22.54 2.97
C THR A 144 -34.29 22.92 1.61
N PHE A 145 -35.22 23.88 1.59
CA PHE A 145 -35.94 24.34 0.41
C PHE A 145 -35.48 25.75 0.00
N GLY A 146 -34.20 25.89 -0.36
CA GLY A 146 -33.53 27.18 -0.62
C GLY A 146 -34.04 27.97 -1.83
N LEU A 147 -34.89 27.37 -2.67
CA LEU A 147 -35.61 28.04 -3.76
C LEU A 147 -37.06 28.40 -3.41
N GLY A 148 -37.54 28.05 -2.22
CA GLY A 148 -38.95 28.14 -1.81
C GLY A 148 -39.64 26.77 -1.72
N ALA A 149 -40.75 26.71 -0.99
CA ALA A 149 -41.42 25.45 -0.65
C ALA A 149 -42.09 24.73 -1.84
N ASP A 150 -42.39 25.45 -2.92
CA ASP A 150 -42.98 24.90 -4.15
C ASP A 150 -41.94 24.25 -5.09
N HIS A 151 -40.65 24.29 -4.72
CA HIS A 151 -39.54 23.70 -5.47
C HIS A 151 -38.98 22.44 -4.79
N PRO A 152 -38.25 21.56 -5.50
CA PRO A 152 -37.51 20.46 -4.88
C PRO A 152 -36.48 20.96 -3.84
N PRO A 153 -36.13 20.15 -2.83
CA PRO A 153 -35.13 20.52 -1.85
C PRO A 153 -33.75 20.75 -2.50
N THR A 154 -33.04 21.76 -2.01
CA THR A 154 -31.71 22.19 -2.50
C THR A 154 -30.57 21.57 -1.71
N ALA A 155 -30.79 21.25 -0.43
CA ALA A 155 -29.79 20.61 0.41
C ALA A 155 -30.43 19.64 1.43
N VAL A 156 -29.64 18.69 1.91
CA VAL A 156 -30.01 17.66 2.89
C VAL A 156 -29.00 17.67 4.03
N ALA A 157 -29.44 17.53 5.28
CA ALA A 157 -28.56 17.31 6.43
C ALA A 157 -28.99 16.06 7.21
N LEU A 158 -28.04 15.36 7.83
CA LEU A 158 -28.34 14.29 8.79
C LEU A 158 -28.66 14.91 10.16
N ARG A 159 -29.81 14.57 10.74
CA ARG A 159 -30.27 15.04 12.05
C ARG A 159 -29.28 14.69 13.16
N LYS A 160 -29.07 15.60 14.11
CA LYS A 160 -27.96 15.54 15.08
C LYS A 160 -27.99 14.31 15.98
N GLU A 161 -29.17 13.89 16.38
CA GLU A 161 -29.44 12.69 17.17
C GLU A 161 -29.01 11.40 16.44
N PHE A 162 -29.00 11.37 15.10
CA PHE A 162 -28.60 10.21 14.31
C PHE A 162 -27.12 10.23 13.91
N GLN A 163 -26.44 11.40 13.92
CA GLN A 163 -25.04 11.53 13.48
C GLN A 163 -24.10 10.54 14.21
N ARG A 164 -24.16 10.46 15.55
CA ARG A 164 -23.35 9.48 16.30
C ARG A 164 -23.84 8.03 16.14
N ILE A 165 -25.11 7.82 15.81
CA ILE A 165 -25.68 6.47 15.66
C ILE A 165 -25.27 5.81 14.33
N ILE A 166 -25.09 6.63 13.28
CA ILE A 166 -24.92 6.20 11.90
C ILE A 166 -23.48 6.40 11.38
N LEU A 167 -22.83 7.52 11.72
CA LEU A 167 -21.53 7.90 11.17
C LEU A 167 -20.35 7.63 12.13
N TYR A 168 -20.58 7.75 13.44
CA TYR A 168 -19.51 7.90 14.46
C TYR A 168 -19.69 6.96 15.69
N GLN A 169 -20.35 5.81 15.51
CA GLN A 169 -20.75 4.92 16.62
C GLN A 169 -19.58 4.24 17.34
N GLN A 170 -18.44 4.06 16.68
CA GLN A 170 -17.20 3.52 17.26
C GLN A 170 -16.12 4.62 17.43
N SER A 171 -16.31 5.78 16.82
CA SER A 171 -15.45 6.95 16.96
C SER A 171 -15.44 7.54 18.39
N PRO A 172 -14.33 8.17 18.84
CA PRO A 172 -14.25 8.87 20.13
C PRO A 172 -15.37 9.89 20.35
N GLN A 173 -15.64 10.21 21.62
CA GLN A 173 -16.74 11.13 21.95
C GLN A 173 -16.41 12.58 21.57
N GLU A 174 -15.13 12.93 21.68
CA GLU A 174 -14.52 14.21 21.35
C GLU A 174 -14.60 14.48 19.85
N ASP A 175 -14.13 13.54 19.02
CA ASP A 175 -14.16 13.63 17.56
C ASP A 175 -15.59 13.66 17.02
N SER A 176 -16.48 12.84 17.59
CA SER A 176 -17.90 12.84 17.26
C SER A 176 -18.59 14.15 17.63
N ALA A 177 -18.22 14.78 18.76
CA ALA A 177 -18.75 16.09 19.14
C ALA A 177 -18.23 17.21 18.22
N LEU A 178 -16.94 17.16 17.85
CA LEU A 178 -16.34 18.07 16.87
C LEU A 178 -17.01 17.94 15.50
N ALA A 179 -17.18 16.71 15.01
CA ALA A 179 -17.87 16.42 13.76
C ALA A 179 -19.31 16.95 13.76
N SER A 180 -20.08 16.75 14.85
CA SER A 180 -21.44 17.29 15.01
C SER A 180 -21.54 18.83 15.15
N ILE A 181 -20.41 19.53 15.25
CA ILE A 181 -20.31 21.01 15.16
C ILE A 181 -19.96 21.44 13.72
N LEU A 182 -19.11 20.67 13.03
CA LEU A 182 -18.61 21.00 11.69
C LEU A 182 -19.52 20.55 10.54
N LEU A 183 -20.27 19.44 10.71
CA LEU A 183 -21.10 18.84 9.65
C LEU A 183 -22.14 19.84 9.11
N ARG A 184 -22.23 19.96 7.79
CA ARG A 184 -23.14 20.87 7.08
C ARG A 184 -24.22 20.09 6.30
N PRO A 185 -25.33 20.76 5.93
CA PRO A 185 -26.16 20.29 4.83
C PRO A 185 -25.34 20.18 3.54
N TRP A 186 -25.56 19.14 2.75
CA TRP A 186 -24.93 18.95 1.44
C TRP A 186 -25.93 19.17 0.30
N PRO A 187 -25.49 19.57 -0.91
CA PRO A 187 -26.39 19.79 -2.04
C PRO A 187 -27.13 18.53 -2.47
N THR A 188 -28.41 18.65 -2.84
CA THR A 188 -29.15 17.56 -3.50
C THR A 188 -28.58 17.21 -4.88
N ALA A 189 -27.84 18.14 -5.51
CA ALA A 189 -27.13 17.93 -6.78
C ALA A 189 -26.16 16.74 -6.77
N LEU A 190 -25.74 16.24 -5.60
CA LEU A 190 -24.98 14.99 -5.48
C LEU A 190 -25.69 13.79 -6.16
N SER A 191 -27.02 13.72 -6.07
CA SER A 191 -27.80 12.62 -6.66
C SER A 191 -27.96 12.71 -8.18
N THR A 192 -27.52 13.81 -8.82
CA THR A 192 -27.53 13.96 -10.28
C THR A 192 -26.25 13.45 -10.95
N ALA A 193 -25.29 12.91 -10.18
CA ALA A 193 -24.02 12.39 -10.68
C ALA A 193 -24.22 11.29 -11.74
N ARG A 194 -23.92 11.59 -13.00
CA ARG A 194 -24.04 10.70 -14.17
C ARG A 194 -22.88 10.97 -15.11
N PHE A 195 -22.18 9.93 -15.55
CA PHE A 195 -21.02 10.04 -16.45
C PHE A 195 -21.27 9.24 -17.73
N THR A 196 -20.88 9.80 -18.87
CA THR A 196 -20.92 9.15 -20.18
C THR A 196 -19.53 8.64 -20.55
N GLY A 197 -19.37 7.32 -20.72
CA GLY A 197 -18.24 6.77 -21.46
C GLY A 197 -18.62 6.59 -22.92
N ASP A 198 -18.00 7.34 -23.83
CA ASP A 198 -18.21 7.25 -25.28
C ASP A 198 -16.88 7.44 -26.02
N ASP A 199 -16.04 6.41 -25.92
CA ASP A 199 -14.65 6.37 -26.40
C ASP A 199 -14.50 5.53 -27.69
N GLY A 200 -15.61 5.20 -28.38
CA GLY A 200 -15.58 4.59 -29.70
C GLY A 200 -14.89 3.21 -29.81
N GLY A 201 -14.92 2.40 -28.75
CA GLY A 201 -14.40 1.03 -28.77
C GLY A 201 -12.92 0.85 -28.36
N VAL A 202 -12.29 1.91 -27.85
CA VAL A 202 -11.03 1.77 -27.09
C VAL A 202 -11.37 1.34 -25.65
N GLU A 203 -10.55 0.46 -25.08
CA GLU A 203 -10.59 0.09 -23.66
C GLU A 203 -10.50 1.34 -22.77
N SER A 204 -11.58 1.64 -22.05
CA SER A 204 -11.81 2.97 -21.48
C SER A 204 -10.80 3.34 -20.39
N PHE A 205 -10.41 4.62 -20.32
CA PHE A 205 -9.36 5.07 -19.41
C PHE A 205 -9.66 4.79 -17.93
N ILE A 206 -10.94 4.72 -17.54
CA ILE A 206 -11.36 4.42 -16.16
C ILE A 206 -11.00 2.99 -15.70
N ASP A 207 -10.79 2.07 -16.64
CA ASP A 207 -10.40 0.68 -16.35
C ASP A 207 -8.88 0.47 -16.33
N ARG A 208 -8.11 1.46 -16.81
CA ARG A 208 -6.64 1.51 -16.68
C ARG A 208 -6.19 2.08 -15.33
N VAL A 209 -7.02 2.92 -14.69
CA VAL A 209 -6.75 3.42 -13.34
C VAL A 209 -6.91 2.27 -12.34
N ARG A 210 -5.82 1.91 -11.66
CA ARG A 210 -5.87 0.89 -10.59
C ARG A 210 -6.85 1.32 -9.49
N ARG A 211 -7.84 0.48 -9.19
CA ARG A 211 -8.85 0.73 -8.15
C ARG A 211 -8.56 -0.13 -6.90
N VAL A 212 -8.73 0.44 -5.71
CA VAL A 212 -8.70 -0.29 -4.43
C VAL A 212 -9.90 0.12 -3.59
N TYR A 213 -10.58 -0.85 -2.97
CA TYR A 213 -11.69 -0.59 -2.05
C TYR A 213 -11.32 -0.99 -0.62
N ILE A 214 -11.63 -0.14 0.35
CA ILE A 214 -11.50 -0.37 1.78
C ILE A 214 -12.92 -0.40 2.35
N LYS A 215 -13.39 -1.61 2.68
CA LYS A 215 -14.70 -1.85 3.29
C LYS A 215 -14.69 -1.54 4.78
N THR A 216 -15.84 -1.14 5.29
CA THR A 216 -16.14 -0.86 6.70
C THR A 216 -17.25 -1.81 7.15
N GLU A 217 -16.98 -2.70 8.11
CA GLU A 217 -17.91 -3.81 8.45
C GLU A 217 -19.01 -3.43 9.46
N ASN A 218 -18.81 -2.39 10.27
CA ASN A 218 -19.84 -1.84 11.18
C ASN A 218 -20.50 -0.58 10.61
N ASP A 219 -20.43 -0.38 9.30
CA ASP A 219 -21.00 0.76 8.60
C ASP A 219 -22.54 0.73 8.68
N ARG A 220 -23.14 1.90 8.93
CA ARG A 220 -24.60 2.10 9.01
C ARG A 220 -25.09 3.18 8.05
N MET A 221 -24.17 3.80 7.30
CA MET A 221 -24.44 4.84 6.32
C MET A 221 -24.42 4.26 4.91
N VAL A 222 -23.41 3.44 4.60
CA VAL A 222 -23.35 2.65 3.38
C VAL A 222 -23.21 1.19 3.80
N GLN A 223 -24.34 0.49 3.87
CA GLN A 223 -24.43 -0.83 4.49
C GLN A 223 -23.44 -1.83 3.86
N PRO A 224 -22.89 -2.82 4.60
CA PRO A 224 -21.92 -3.78 4.06
C PRO A 224 -22.38 -4.49 2.78
N GLU A 225 -23.70 -4.70 2.63
CA GLU A 225 -24.37 -5.24 1.45
C GLU A 225 -24.33 -4.28 0.25
N GLN A 226 -24.49 -2.97 0.46
CA GLN A 226 -24.38 -1.95 -0.58
C GLN A 226 -22.93 -1.82 -1.08
N GLN A 227 -21.95 -1.81 -0.15
CA GLN A 227 -20.53 -1.85 -0.50
C GLN A 227 -20.20 -3.10 -1.33
N GLU A 228 -20.68 -4.25 -0.90
CA GLU A 228 -20.49 -5.54 -1.58
C GLU A 228 -21.17 -5.58 -2.96
N ALA A 229 -22.36 -5.00 -3.11
CA ALA A 229 -23.06 -4.89 -4.39
C ALA A 229 -22.24 -4.06 -5.41
N MET A 230 -21.77 -2.88 -5.02
CA MET A 230 -20.90 -2.04 -5.86
C MET A 230 -19.60 -2.76 -6.25
N ILE A 231 -18.93 -3.40 -5.29
CA ILE A 231 -17.70 -4.18 -5.52
C ILE A 231 -17.93 -5.32 -6.52
N ARG A 232 -19.06 -6.03 -6.44
CA ARG A 232 -19.40 -7.12 -7.37
C ARG A 232 -19.74 -6.61 -8.78
N ARG A 233 -20.38 -5.44 -8.89
CA ARG A 233 -20.78 -4.86 -10.18
C ARG A 233 -19.62 -4.21 -10.92
N TRP A 234 -18.64 -3.63 -10.22
CA TRP A 234 -17.45 -3.04 -10.83
C TRP A 234 -16.18 -3.39 -10.02
N PRO A 235 -15.61 -4.59 -10.23
CA PRO A 235 -14.51 -5.09 -9.40
C PRO A 235 -13.28 -4.16 -9.34
N PRO A 236 -12.74 -3.90 -8.13
CA PRO A 236 -11.47 -3.22 -7.93
C PRO A 236 -10.29 -4.22 -7.96
N SER A 237 -9.08 -3.73 -8.23
CA SER A 237 -7.85 -4.53 -8.28
C SER A 237 -7.41 -5.09 -6.91
N LYS A 238 -8.01 -4.62 -5.82
CA LYS A 238 -7.83 -5.11 -4.44
C LYS A 238 -9.02 -4.68 -3.58
N VAL A 239 -9.54 -5.59 -2.76
CA VAL A 239 -10.45 -5.27 -1.65
C VAL A 239 -9.68 -5.46 -0.34
N MET A 240 -9.91 -4.56 0.60
CA MET A 240 -9.34 -4.53 1.95
C MET A 240 -10.48 -4.20 2.92
N VAL A 241 -10.35 -4.55 4.20
CA VAL A 241 -11.48 -4.58 5.15
C VAL A 241 -11.07 -3.99 6.50
N MET A 242 -11.98 -3.27 7.14
CA MET A 242 -11.86 -2.65 8.46
C MET A 242 -13.07 -2.96 9.33
N ASP A 243 -12.84 -3.44 10.55
CA ASP A 243 -13.84 -3.61 11.60
C ASP A 243 -14.17 -2.25 12.27
N THR A 244 -14.77 -1.34 11.49
CA THR A 244 -15.04 0.06 11.89
C THR A 244 -16.40 0.58 11.42
N ASP A 245 -16.81 1.70 12.01
CA ASP A 245 -17.92 2.54 11.57
C ASP A 245 -17.61 3.22 10.21
N HIS A 246 -18.55 4.05 9.74
CA HIS A 246 -18.42 4.82 8.50
C HIS A 246 -17.24 5.82 8.51
N SER A 247 -16.65 6.10 9.68
CA SER A 247 -15.62 7.14 9.84
C SER A 247 -14.28 6.56 10.31
N PRO A 248 -13.63 5.66 9.54
CA PRO A 248 -12.37 5.02 9.95
C PRO A 248 -11.22 5.99 10.19
N PHE A 249 -11.31 7.23 9.70
CA PHE A 249 -10.37 8.33 9.99
C PHE A 249 -10.53 8.95 11.39
N PHE A 250 -11.61 8.65 12.10
CA PHE A 250 -11.78 8.94 13.54
C PHE A 250 -11.74 7.66 14.39
N SER A 251 -12.42 6.58 13.98
CA SER A 251 -12.49 5.35 14.79
C SER A 251 -11.22 4.48 14.75
N ALA A 252 -10.45 4.48 13.67
CA ALA A 252 -9.17 3.75 13.58
C ALA A 252 -8.15 4.37 12.60
N PRO A 253 -7.73 5.64 12.79
CA PRO A 253 -6.89 6.37 11.82
C PRO A 253 -5.55 5.69 11.51
N GLU A 254 -4.92 5.05 12.50
CA GLU A 254 -3.67 4.29 12.30
C GLU A 254 -3.88 3.03 11.45
N LEU A 255 -5.01 2.32 11.63
CA LEU A 255 -5.34 1.15 10.81
C LEU A 255 -5.65 1.60 9.37
N LEU A 256 -6.43 2.67 9.20
CA LEU A 256 -6.71 3.26 7.89
C LEU A 256 -5.42 3.66 7.16
N PHE A 257 -4.51 4.36 7.84
CA PHE A 257 -3.20 4.73 7.33
C PHE A 257 -2.38 3.52 6.87
N ASN A 258 -2.26 2.49 7.71
CA ASN A 258 -1.54 1.26 7.38
C ASN A 258 -2.16 0.51 6.19
N LEU A 259 -3.50 0.52 6.06
CA LEU A 259 -4.20 -0.08 4.92
C LEU A 259 -4.04 0.76 3.64
N ILE A 260 -4.01 2.09 3.73
CA ILE A 260 -3.65 2.97 2.61
C ILE A 260 -2.25 2.63 2.12
N LEU A 261 -1.21 2.60 2.98
CA LEU A 261 0.14 2.23 2.57
C LEU A 261 0.23 0.79 2.00
N LYS A 262 -0.47 -0.17 2.62
CA LYS A 262 -0.57 -1.57 2.15
C LYS A 262 -1.37 -1.69 0.83
N SER A 263 -2.05 -0.65 0.35
CA SER A 263 -2.57 -0.59 -1.01
C SER A 263 -1.47 -0.25 -2.04
N LEU A 264 -0.49 0.57 -1.64
CA LEU A 264 0.62 1.09 -2.47
C LEU A 264 1.77 0.10 -2.61
N ALA A 265 1.83 -0.95 -1.78
CA ALA A 265 2.76 -2.07 -1.88
C ALA A 265 2.62 -2.94 -3.17
N ARG A 266 1.93 -2.43 -4.20
CA ARG A 266 1.88 -2.92 -5.59
C ARG A 266 2.06 -1.76 -6.61
N MET A 267 2.68 -0.65 -6.18
CA MET A 267 2.94 0.57 -6.95
C MET A 267 4.41 1.03 -6.87
N SER A 268 5.15 0.51 -5.88
CA SER A 268 6.56 0.19 -6.09
C SER A 268 6.67 -0.74 -7.32
N MET A 269 7.78 -0.62 -8.05
CA MET A 269 8.25 -1.69 -8.95
C MET A 269 8.23 -3.04 -8.21
N ALA A 270 8.17 -4.15 -8.97
CA ALA A 270 8.38 -5.48 -8.42
C ALA A 270 9.65 -5.46 -7.56
N ARG A 271 9.48 -5.64 -6.25
CA ARG A 271 10.60 -5.65 -5.32
C ARG A 271 11.28 -7.00 -5.44
N GLU A 272 12.61 -6.98 -5.49
CA GLU A 272 13.52 -8.12 -5.59
C GLU A 272 13.10 -9.30 -4.69
N HIS A 273 13.46 -10.53 -5.08
CA HIS A 273 12.92 -11.77 -4.52
C HIS A 273 13.95 -12.57 -3.72
N PHE A 274 13.78 -12.53 -2.40
CA PHE A 274 14.78 -12.95 -1.43
C PHE A 274 14.85 -14.47 -1.22
N VAL A 275 15.83 -15.12 -1.90
CA VAL A 275 16.34 -16.53 -1.90
C VAL A 275 17.83 -16.72 -1.39
N LEU A 276 18.18 -16.40 -0.13
CA LEU A 276 19.51 -16.62 0.54
C LEU A 276 19.72 -18.11 0.87
N VAL A 277 20.77 -18.62 0.26
CA VAL A 277 21.43 -19.87 0.64
C VAL A 277 22.11 -19.70 2.00
N HIS A 278 22.24 -20.79 2.75
CA HIS A 278 22.85 -20.80 4.08
C HIS A 278 24.30 -21.31 4.07
N GLY A 279 25.04 -20.96 5.12
CA GLY A 279 26.39 -21.48 5.35
C GLY A 279 26.44 -22.94 5.81
N GLU A 280 27.67 -23.44 5.97
CA GLU A 280 27.98 -24.77 6.49
C GLU A 280 27.39 -24.99 7.90
N GLY A 281 26.92 -26.21 8.20
CA GLY A 281 26.25 -26.59 9.45
C GLY A 281 24.87 -25.96 9.72
N HIS A 282 24.48 -24.96 8.93
CA HIS A 282 23.18 -24.32 9.02
C HIS A 282 22.16 -25.03 8.11
N GLY A 283 21.28 -24.25 7.49
CA GLY A 283 20.08 -24.62 6.75
C GLY A 283 19.31 -23.31 6.50
N SER A 284 18.08 -23.38 5.97
CA SER A 284 17.20 -22.29 5.44
C SER A 284 16.89 -21.07 6.30
N TRP A 285 17.71 -20.78 7.32
CA TRP A 285 17.14 -20.78 8.64
C TRP A 285 17.80 -19.88 9.66
N CYS A 286 19.12 -19.71 9.61
CA CYS A 286 19.83 -18.87 10.56
C CYS A 286 19.44 -17.39 10.45
N TRP A 287 18.85 -17.02 9.33
CA TRP A 287 18.49 -15.66 8.97
C TRP A 287 17.11 -15.19 9.49
N PHE A 288 16.46 -15.89 10.43
CA PHE A 288 15.07 -15.59 10.86
C PHE A 288 14.78 -14.12 11.22
N LYS A 289 15.78 -13.43 11.77
CA LYS A 289 15.73 -12.00 12.08
C LYS A 289 15.77 -11.14 10.81
N LEU A 290 16.65 -11.49 9.86
CA LEU A 290 16.79 -10.80 8.57
C LEU A 290 15.56 -10.99 7.68
N ARG A 291 15.01 -12.21 7.59
CA ARG A 291 13.71 -12.45 6.92
C ARG A 291 12.64 -11.51 7.45
N TRP A 292 12.48 -11.44 8.77
CA TRP A 292 11.45 -10.62 9.37
C TRP A 292 11.62 -9.13 9.04
N LEU A 293 12.86 -8.62 9.00
CA LEU A 293 13.16 -7.26 8.57
C LEU A 293 12.86 -7.02 7.08
N LEU A 294 13.20 -7.97 6.20
CA LEU A 294 12.91 -7.91 4.76
C LEU A 294 11.40 -7.99 4.44
N GLU A 295 10.68 -8.95 5.03
CA GLU A 295 9.23 -9.11 4.88
C GLU A 295 8.47 -7.91 5.46
N SER A 296 8.87 -7.39 6.63
CA SER A 296 8.31 -6.16 7.21
C SER A 296 8.56 -4.93 6.35
N SER A 297 9.67 -4.93 5.60
CA SER A 297 10.01 -3.88 4.62
C SER A 297 9.35 -4.08 3.25
N GLY A 298 8.51 -5.11 3.09
CA GLY A 298 7.71 -5.35 1.89
C GLY A 298 8.45 -6.00 0.72
N TYR A 299 9.57 -6.69 0.97
CA TYR A 299 10.21 -7.57 0.00
C TYR A 299 9.57 -8.98 0.01
N GLN A 300 9.68 -9.75 -1.09
CA GLN A 300 9.29 -11.16 -1.10
C GLN A 300 10.45 -12.04 -0.63
N VAL A 301 10.20 -13.13 0.12
CA VAL A 301 11.25 -13.85 0.87
C VAL A 301 10.96 -15.39 0.97
N THR A 302 11.52 -16.24 0.08
CA THR A 302 11.16 -17.69 -0.07
C THR A 302 12.23 -18.68 0.42
N CYS A 303 12.02 -19.33 1.59
CA CYS A 303 13.03 -20.06 2.40
C CYS A 303 13.52 -21.40 1.81
N ILE A 304 14.85 -21.64 1.82
CA ILE A 304 15.43 -22.84 1.20
C ILE A 304 16.54 -23.53 2.01
N ASP A 305 16.36 -24.84 2.21
CA ASP A 305 17.37 -25.76 2.73
C ASP A 305 18.05 -26.45 1.55
N LEU A 306 19.38 -26.55 1.58
CA LEU A 306 20.12 -27.41 0.66
C LEU A 306 19.99 -28.89 1.06
N ALA A 307 20.28 -29.82 0.16
CA ALA A 307 19.95 -31.23 0.38
C ALA A 307 20.68 -31.80 1.62
N GLY A 308 19.91 -32.34 2.57
CA GLY A 308 20.37 -32.83 3.87
C GLY A 308 20.62 -31.76 4.94
N ALA A 309 20.48 -30.46 4.61
CA ALA A 309 20.63 -29.36 5.57
C ALA A 309 19.31 -29.03 6.32
N GLY A 310 19.44 -28.29 7.41
CA GLY A 310 18.34 -27.77 8.24
C GLY A 310 17.12 -28.68 8.45
N VAL A 311 16.02 -28.46 7.72
CA VAL A 311 14.81 -29.31 7.81
C VAL A 311 14.58 -30.26 6.63
N ASP A 312 15.41 -30.24 5.59
CA ASP A 312 15.29 -31.12 4.41
C ASP A 312 15.28 -32.62 4.80
N PRO A 313 14.41 -33.48 4.22
CA PRO A 313 14.32 -34.88 4.62
C PRO A 313 15.44 -35.80 4.10
N THR A 314 16.37 -35.31 3.27
CA THR A 314 17.47 -36.14 2.74
C THR A 314 18.45 -36.52 3.83
N ASP A 315 18.97 -37.75 3.79
CA ASP A 315 20.08 -38.18 4.65
C ASP A 315 21.39 -37.53 4.15
N PRO A 316 22.13 -36.74 4.95
CA PRO A 316 23.42 -36.16 4.55
C PRO A 316 24.43 -37.20 4.04
N ASN A 317 24.31 -38.46 4.46
CA ASN A 317 25.18 -39.54 4.01
C ASN A 317 24.88 -40.02 2.57
N THR A 318 23.74 -39.64 1.99
CA THR A 318 23.37 -40.00 0.59
C THR A 318 23.67 -38.90 -0.42
N VAL A 319 23.95 -37.66 0.02
CA VAL A 319 24.41 -36.56 -0.84
C VAL A 319 25.90 -36.74 -1.16
N ARG A 320 26.26 -36.86 -2.45
CA ARG A 320 27.61 -37.28 -2.89
C ARG A 320 28.30 -36.35 -3.88
N SER A 321 27.60 -35.37 -4.46
CA SER A 321 28.20 -34.30 -5.27
C SER A 321 27.64 -32.93 -4.89
N PHE A 322 28.38 -31.86 -5.21
CA PHE A 322 27.92 -30.49 -4.96
C PHE A 322 26.62 -30.16 -5.71
N GLU A 323 26.45 -30.66 -6.94
CA GLU A 323 25.19 -30.56 -7.71
C GLU A 323 23.98 -31.19 -6.99
N GLN A 324 24.18 -32.29 -6.24
CA GLN A 324 23.12 -32.90 -5.43
C GLN A 324 22.80 -32.07 -4.18
N TYR A 325 23.77 -31.35 -3.63
CA TYR A 325 23.59 -30.45 -2.48
C TYR A 325 22.81 -29.20 -2.88
N ASP A 326 23.21 -28.56 -3.98
CA ASP A 326 22.60 -27.35 -4.54
C ASP A 326 21.28 -27.61 -5.29
N LYS A 327 20.90 -28.88 -5.52
CA LYS A 327 19.70 -29.22 -6.32
C LYS A 327 18.43 -28.46 -5.91
N PRO A 328 18.05 -28.30 -4.62
CA PRO A 328 16.87 -27.54 -4.25
C PRO A 328 16.91 -26.09 -4.77
N LEU A 329 18.09 -25.45 -4.72
CA LEU A 329 18.30 -24.08 -5.18
C LEU A 329 18.22 -23.98 -6.70
N LEU A 330 18.81 -24.93 -7.42
CA LEU A 330 18.73 -25.01 -8.88
C LEU A 330 17.28 -25.24 -9.35
N ASP A 331 16.53 -26.11 -8.67
CA ASP A 331 15.11 -26.34 -8.94
C ASP A 331 14.26 -25.09 -8.67
N LEU A 332 14.54 -24.33 -7.60
CA LEU A 332 13.86 -23.08 -7.28
C LEU A 332 14.16 -21.96 -8.30
N ILE A 333 15.43 -21.73 -8.62
CA ILE A 333 15.85 -20.71 -9.61
C ILE A 333 15.30 -21.03 -11.01
N SER A 334 15.11 -22.32 -11.33
CA SER A 334 14.47 -22.78 -12.57
C SER A 334 12.94 -22.57 -12.61
N ALA A 335 12.32 -22.30 -11.46
CA ALA A 335 10.87 -22.07 -11.32
C ALA A 335 10.48 -20.58 -11.21
N ILE A 336 11.45 -19.69 -10.95
CA ILE A 336 11.24 -18.23 -10.91
C ILE A 336 11.18 -17.69 -12.36
N PRO A 337 10.25 -16.78 -12.70
CA PRO A 337 10.22 -16.10 -14.00
C PRO A 337 11.55 -15.43 -14.35
N GLU A 338 11.89 -15.35 -15.64
CA GLU A 338 13.19 -14.83 -16.11
C GLU A 338 13.43 -13.35 -15.77
N ASP A 339 12.37 -12.64 -15.38
CA ASP A 339 12.32 -11.25 -14.95
C ASP A 339 12.33 -11.04 -13.41
N GLU A 340 12.36 -12.09 -12.59
CA GLU A 340 12.25 -12.00 -11.11
C GLU A 340 13.47 -12.55 -10.32
N LYS A 341 14.58 -12.92 -10.97
CA LYS A 341 15.65 -13.80 -10.40
C LYS A 341 16.70 -13.16 -9.45
N GLU A 342 16.42 -12.09 -8.69
CA GLU A 342 17.46 -11.34 -7.94
C GLU A 342 17.20 -11.14 -6.41
N SER A 343 18.24 -11.43 -5.57
CA SER A 343 18.55 -10.97 -4.16
C SER A 343 17.65 -11.35 -2.94
N VAL A 344 18.16 -11.64 -1.68
CA VAL A 344 18.15 -12.95 -0.88
C VAL A 344 17.80 -13.13 0.74
N LEU A 345 17.07 -14.22 1.24
CA LEU A 345 16.39 -14.86 2.53
C LEU A 345 16.64 -14.91 4.14
N ALA A 346 15.68 -15.52 4.98
CA ALA A 346 15.59 -16.92 5.68
C ALA A 346 15.01 -17.20 7.17
N SER A 347 14.71 -18.46 7.69
CA SER A 347 14.16 -18.83 9.10
C SER A 347 14.24 -20.33 9.71
N MET A 348 14.49 -20.58 11.05
CA MET A 348 15.37 -21.60 11.83
C MET A 348 15.27 -23.20 11.96
N LEU A 349 16.43 -23.98 11.96
CA LEU A 349 16.82 -25.26 12.71
C LEU A 349 18.19 -26.01 12.31
N MET A 350 19.24 -26.20 13.17
CA MET A 350 20.59 -26.87 12.86
C MET A 350 20.61 -28.39 12.45
N ARG A 351 21.60 -28.82 11.63
CA ARG A 351 21.93 -30.25 11.32
C ARG A 351 23.41 -30.58 10.98
N PRO A 352 23.83 -31.87 10.99
CA PRO A 352 25.09 -32.34 10.38
C PRO A 352 25.05 -32.23 8.84
N TRP A 353 26.20 -31.97 8.20
CA TRP A 353 26.27 -31.59 6.79
C TRP A 353 27.08 -32.56 5.89
N PRO A 354 26.85 -32.59 4.56
CA PRO A 354 27.46 -33.55 3.65
C PRO A 354 28.87 -33.14 3.19
N VAL A 355 29.87 -33.26 4.08
CA VAL A 355 31.30 -32.93 3.83
C VAL A 355 31.81 -33.44 2.47
N THR A 356 31.48 -34.70 2.12
CA THR A 356 31.90 -35.32 0.85
C THR A 356 31.44 -34.52 -0.36
N ALA A 357 30.18 -34.06 -0.38
CA ALA A 357 29.61 -33.33 -1.50
C ALA A 357 30.28 -31.96 -1.67
N ILE A 358 30.46 -31.21 -0.58
CA ILE A 358 31.13 -29.90 -0.58
C ILE A 358 32.57 -30.01 -1.11
N SER A 359 33.29 -31.09 -0.77
CA SER A 359 34.65 -31.32 -1.28
C SER A 359 34.76 -31.58 -2.79
N THR A 360 33.64 -31.74 -3.51
CA THR A 360 33.61 -31.92 -4.97
C THR A 360 33.34 -30.62 -5.76
N ALA A 361 33.23 -29.48 -5.09
CA ALA A 361 32.94 -28.21 -5.75
C ALA A 361 34.11 -27.76 -6.66
N SER A 362 33.93 -27.89 -7.97
CA SER A 362 34.84 -27.37 -9.00
C SER A 362 34.05 -26.86 -10.20
N PHE A 363 34.38 -25.66 -10.66
CA PHE A 363 33.71 -25.00 -11.78
C PHE A 363 34.76 -24.62 -12.83
N GLU A 364 34.54 -25.02 -14.09
CA GLU A 364 35.40 -24.68 -15.21
C GLU A 364 34.74 -23.61 -16.09
N GLY A 365 35.47 -22.55 -16.42
CA GLY A 365 35.06 -21.55 -17.40
C GLY A 365 35.24 -20.11 -16.93
N ASP A 366 35.76 -19.27 -17.82
CA ASP A 366 35.77 -17.80 -17.68
C ASP A 366 34.47 -17.24 -18.29
N ASP A 367 33.33 -17.56 -17.66
CA ASP A 367 32.01 -17.23 -18.21
C ASP A 367 31.67 -15.75 -17.97
N GLU A 368 31.62 -14.97 -19.06
CA GLU A 368 31.17 -13.57 -19.05
C GLU A 368 29.85 -13.35 -18.29
N ARG A 369 28.95 -14.34 -18.23
CA ARG A 369 27.67 -14.23 -17.52
C ARG A 369 27.87 -13.98 -16.04
N LEU A 370 28.84 -14.64 -15.40
CA LEU A 370 29.14 -14.47 -13.97
C LEU A 370 29.67 -13.06 -13.66
N ASN A 371 30.32 -12.41 -14.64
CA ASN A 371 30.82 -11.04 -14.52
C ASN A 371 29.75 -9.97 -14.82
N ARG A 372 28.55 -10.35 -15.26
CA ARG A 372 27.40 -9.44 -15.46
C ARG A 372 26.52 -9.29 -14.22
N ILE A 373 26.62 -10.21 -13.26
CA ILE A 373 25.88 -10.18 -11.99
C ILE A 373 26.52 -9.15 -11.06
N LYS A 374 25.69 -8.24 -10.49
CA LYS A 374 26.12 -7.32 -9.42
C LYS A 374 26.50 -8.16 -8.19
N ARG A 375 27.75 -8.06 -7.74
CA ARG A 375 28.27 -8.84 -6.60
C ARG A 375 28.64 -7.91 -5.46
N VAL A 376 28.07 -8.14 -4.28
CA VAL A 376 28.36 -7.37 -3.05
C VAL A 376 28.97 -8.33 -2.05
N PHE A 377 30.10 -7.96 -1.45
CA PHE A 377 30.75 -8.75 -0.41
C PHE A 377 30.65 -8.05 0.93
N ILE A 378 29.98 -8.67 1.91
CA ILE A 378 29.89 -8.14 3.29
C ILE A 378 30.96 -8.85 4.12
N LYS A 379 31.99 -8.10 4.53
CA LYS A 379 33.17 -8.56 5.25
C LYS A 379 33.00 -8.42 6.76
N THR A 380 33.21 -9.52 7.47
CA THR A 380 33.00 -9.68 8.92
C THR A 380 34.30 -9.48 9.70
N GLU A 381 34.44 -8.38 10.44
CA GLU A 381 35.75 -7.99 11.03
C GLU A 381 36.23 -8.91 12.18
N ARG A 382 35.32 -9.46 12.98
CA ARG A 382 35.62 -10.36 14.11
C ARG A 382 35.40 -11.84 13.77
N ASP A 383 35.50 -12.18 12.48
CA ASP A 383 35.38 -13.55 12.01
C ASP A 383 36.60 -14.41 12.43
N HIS A 384 36.32 -15.61 12.92
CA HIS A 384 37.32 -16.60 13.35
C HIS A 384 37.23 -17.92 12.55
N MET A 385 36.24 -18.06 11.67
CA MET A 385 36.11 -19.17 10.71
C MET A 385 36.76 -18.80 9.37
N LEU A 386 36.53 -17.58 8.89
CA LEU A 386 37.16 -16.97 7.73
C LEU A 386 37.76 -15.63 8.15
N ASN A 387 39.00 -15.61 8.61
CA ASN A 387 39.60 -14.38 9.14
C ASN A 387 39.69 -13.26 8.07
N PRO A 388 39.80 -11.98 8.46
CA PRO A 388 39.83 -10.86 7.50
C PRO A 388 40.88 -11.00 6.39
N GLN A 389 42.05 -11.61 6.66
CA GLN A 389 43.08 -11.83 5.63
C GLN A 389 42.68 -12.93 4.62
N GLN A 390 41.90 -13.93 5.02
CA GLN A 390 41.27 -14.88 4.10
C GLN A 390 40.19 -14.19 3.25
N GLN A 391 39.38 -13.32 3.85
CA GLN A 391 38.35 -12.54 3.14
C GLN A 391 38.97 -11.59 2.10
N ASP A 392 39.98 -10.80 2.48
CA ASP A 392 40.74 -9.92 1.58
C ASP A 392 41.40 -10.71 0.44
N SER A 393 41.83 -11.95 0.69
CA SER A 393 42.39 -12.86 -0.32
C SER A 393 41.34 -13.35 -1.32
N MET A 394 40.10 -13.58 -0.88
CA MET A 394 38.98 -13.93 -1.77
C MET A 394 38.55 -12.72 -2.61
N ILE A 395 38.34 -11.57 -1.98
CA ILE A 395 38.02 -10.29 -2.63
C ILE A 395 39.08 -9.96 -3.70
N LYS A 396 40.37 -10.15 -3.41
CA LYS A 396 41.46 -9.89 -4.37
C LYS A 396 41.50 -10.90 -5.53
N LYS A 397 41.05 -12.14 -5.34
CA LYS A 397 41.05 -13.17 -6.40
C LYS A 397 39.91 -12.97 -7.41
N TRP A 398 38.73 -12.58 -6.95
CA TRP A 398 37.57 -12.32 -7.80
C TRP A 398 36.79 -11.09 -7.31
N PRO A 399 37.26 -9.87 -7.67
CA PRO A 399 36.70 -8.63 -7.15
C PRO A 399 35.18 -8.53 -7.31
N PRO A 400 34.44 -8.22 -6.24
CA PRO A 400 33.02 -7.89 -6.30
C PRO A 400 32.80 -6.47 -6.88
N SER A 401 31.56 -6.11 -7.14
CA SER A 401 31.14 -4.75 -7.51
C SER A 401 31.24 -3.78 -6.33
N GLU A 402 30.96 -4.25 -5.11
CA GLU A 402 31.07 -3.49 -3.86
C GLU A 402 31.61 -4.37 -2.72
N VAL A 403 32.35 -3.77 -1.79
CA VAL A 403 32.72 -4.37 -0.49
C VAL A 403 32.14 -3.50 0.61
N LEU A 404 31.42 -4.11 1.53
CA LEU A 404 30.90 -3.50 2.75
C LEU A 404 31.54 -4.20 3.95
N GLU A 405 31.79 -3.48 5.04
CA GLU A 405 32.43 -4.03 6.24
C GLU A 405 31.46 -3.94 7.43
N ILE A 406 31.44 -4.97 8.29
CA ILE A 406 30.58 -5.07 9.46
C ILE A 406 31.36 -5.65 10.65
N ASP A 407 31.29 -4.98 11.81
CA ASP A 407 31.97 -5.42 13.03
C ASP A 407 31.19 -6.55 13.73
N THR A 408 31.22 -7.75 13.17
CA THR A 408 30.58 -8.96 13.73
C THR A 408 31.50 -10.18 13.67
N ASP A 409 31.07 -11.22 14.38
CA ASP A 409 31.44 -12.60 14.10
C ASP A 409 31.00 -13.05 12.69
N HIS A 410 31.28 -14.32 12.36
CA HIS A 410 30.89 -15.00 11.12
C HIS A 410 29.37 -15.04 10.84
N SER A 411 28.54 -14.74 11.85
CA SER A 411 27.09 -14.94 11.80
C SER A 411 26.32 -13.64 12.06
N PRO A 412 26.50 -12.59 11.23
CA PRO A 412 25.85 -11.28 11.40
C PRO A 412 24.31 -11.37 11.46
N PHE A 413 23.72 -12.37 10.82
CA PHE A 413 22.29 -12.70 10.88
C PHE A 413 21.78 -13.05 12.30
N PHE A 414 22.67 -13.45 13.22
CA PHE A 414 22.36 -13.56 14.64
C PHE A 414 22.86 -12.37 15.45
N SER A 415 24.10 -11.92 15.20
CA SER A 415 24.83 -10.98 16.07
C SER A 415 24.51 -9.50 15.81
N ALA A 416 24.26 -9.09 14.56
CA ALA A 416 23.84 -7.73 14.19
C ALA A 416 22.88 -7.71 12.97
N PRO A 417 21.68 -8.34 13.08
CA PRO A 417 20.77 -8.54 11.96
C PRO A 417 20.24 -7.23 11.34
N GLU A 418 20.07 -6.18 12.14
CA GLU A 418 19.62 -4.86 11.69
C GLU A 418 20.72 -4.11 10.91
N GLN A 419 21.97 -4.24 11.33
CA GLN A 419 23.11 -3.69 10.60
C GLN A 419 23.30 -4.44 9.27
N LEU A 420 23.21 -5.77 9.29
CA LEU A 420 23.22 -6.60 8.08
C LEU A 420 22.10 -6.24 7.11
N PHE A 421 20.87 -6.09 7.60
CA PHE A 421 19.72 -5.63 6.81
C PHE A 421 19.98 -4.26 6.18
N ASN A 422 20.47 -3.28 6.94
CA ASN A 422 20.78 -1.95 6.43
C ASN A 422 21.87 -1.97 5.35
N LEU A 423 22.90 -2.82 5.49
CA LEU A 423 23.94 -3.00 4.48
C LEU A 423 23.39 -3.66 3.20
N ILE A 424 22.55 -4.70 3.34
CA ILE A 424 21.90 -5.35 2.20
C ILE A 424 21.01 -4.35 1.44
N VAL A 425 20.11 -3.64 2.14
CA VAL A 425 19.17 -2.68 1.52
C VAL A 425 19.89 -1.46 0.92
N LYS A 426 21.02 -1.03 1.49
CA LYS A 426 21.88 -0.01 0.89
C LYS A 426 22.53 -0.48 -0.43
N SER A 427 22.75 -1.79 -0.58
CA SER A 427 23.48 -2.40 -1.69
C SER A 427 22.62 -2.81 -2.88
N LEU A 428 21.34 -2.44 -2.90
CA LEU A 428 20.38 -2.65 -4.00
C LEU A 428 20.52 -1.50 -5.03
#